data_AF-A0A958V8X8-F1
#
_entry.id   AF-A0A958V8X8-F1
#
_cell.length_a   1.000
_cell.length_b   1.000
_cell.length_c   1.000
_cell.angle_alpha   90.00
_cell.angle_beta   90.00
_cell.angle_gamma   90.00
#
_symmetry.space_group_name_H-M   'P 1'
#
loop_
_entity.id
_entity.type
_entity.pdbx_description
1 polymer ?
#
loop_
_entity_poly.entity_id
_entity_poly.type
_entity_poly.pdbx_seq_one_letter_code
_entity_poly.pdbx_strand_id
1 'polypeptide(L)'
;MKLNKLILLLVLFAGVKALPQEEHHQFDFWIGDWNVYKYGTDSLVGKSHVKSILNHKTIEENYSSTLYPYAGKSYNIYNSKTKKWEQFWVDNSGMRLSLNGGIVDGKMILSGCEQDTICNKIIWSALLDKTVRQEWLHSEDMGKTWRKVFDGLYKSASLEKEGVKEVLGNLEDFTNVRDFTVSTSGKEAYFTAQSPNEEISVIISVTKLNDFWVSPRILSFSGK
;
A
#
# COMPACT_ATOMS: atom_id res chain seq x y z
N MET A 1 -41.37 33.53 -18.60
CA MET A 1 -41.46 32.09 -18.89
C MET A 1 -40.04 31.52 -18.82
N LYS A 2 -39.76 30.72 -17.79
CA LYS A 2 -38.44 30.13 -17.51
C LYS A 2 -38.11 29.04 -18.54
N LEU A 3 -36.87 28.96 -19.00
CA LEU A 3 -36.32 27.71 -19.53
C LEU A 3 -34.84 27.60 -19.16
N ASN A 4 -34.59 27.02 -17.97
CA ASN A 4 -33.28 26.56 -17.56
C ASN A 4 -32.90 25.36 -18.44
N LYS A 5 -31.88 25.49 -19.28
CA LYS A 5 -31.22 24.33 -19.90
C LYS A 5 -30.21 23.76 -18.91
N LEU A 6 -30.64 22.70 -18.22
CA LEU A 6 -29.78 21.84 -17.42
C LEU A 6 -28.88 21.04 -18.38
N ILE A 7 -27.58 21.35 -18.40
CA ILE A 7 -26.59 20.51 -19.08
C ILE A 7 -26.25 19.37 -18.12
N LEU A 8 -26.79 18.19 -18.41
CA LEU A 8 -26.46 16.96 -17.69
C LEU A 8 -25.09 16.47 -18.22
N LEU A 9 -24.01 16.72 -17.47
CA LEU A 9 -22.71 16.13 -17.76
C LEU A 9 -22.74 14.66 -17.33
N LEU A 10 -22.94 13.75 -18.29
CA LEU A 10 -22.79 12.31 -18.07
C LEU A 10 -21.29 12.00 -18.01
N VAL A 11 -20.71 11.93 -16.82
CA VAL A 11 -19.35 11.43 -16.64
C VAL A 11 -19.41 9.91 -16.79
N LEU A 12 -19.08 9.44 -18.00
CA LEU A 12 -18.75 8.04 -18.24
C LEU A 12 -17.51 7.72 -17.40
N PHE A 13 -17.68 7.01 -16.28
CA PHE A 13 -16.61 6.30 -15.60
C PHE A 13 -16.15 5.16 -16.52
N ALA A 14 -15.35 5.50 -17.54
CA ALA A 14 -14.47 4.52 -18.15
C ALA A 14 -13.48 4.13 -17.06
N GLY A 15 -13.63 2.90 -16.54
CA GLY A 15 -12.77 2.37 -15.50
C GLY A 15 -11.31 2.64 -15.85
N VAL A 16 -10.59 3.28 -14.93
CA VAL A 16 -9.15 3.49 -15.05
C VAL A 16 -8.53 2.11 -15.14
N LYS A 17 -8.21 1.68 -16.36
CA LYS A 17 -7.47 0.45 -16.57
C LYS A 17 -6.06 0.77 -16.10
N ALA A 18 -5.71 0.25 -14.92
CA ALA A 18 -4.36 0.34 -14.39
C ALA A 18 -3.39 -0.06 -15.52
N LEU A 19 -2.38 0.78 -15.77
CA LEU A 19 -1.30 0.42 -16.68
C LEU A 19 -0.77 -0.96 -16.27
N PRO A 20 -0.44 -1.85 -17.21
CA PRO A 20 0.05 -3.18 -16.86
C PRO A 20 1.31 -3.01 -16.01
N GLN A 21 1.18 -3.26 -14.71
CA GLN A 21 2.31 -3.39 -13.83
C GLN A 21 3.05 -4.65 -14.29
N GLU A 22 4.34 -4.51 -14.57
CA GLU A 22 5.24 -5.63 -14.81
C GLU A 22 4.96 -6.72 -13.78
N GLU A 23 4.77 -7.98 -14.22
CA GLU A 23 4.24 -9.05 -13.35
C GLU A 23 5.10 -9.26 -12.08
N HIS A 24 6.39 -8.97 -12.17
CA HIS A 24 7.36 -9.06 -11.09
C HIS A 24 7.34 -7.87 -10.10
N HIS A 25 6.54 -6.84 -10.35
CA HIS A 25 6.31 -5.70 -9.46
C HIS A 25 4.94 -5.76 -8.76
N GLN A 26 4.12 -6.76 -9.06
CA GLN A 26 2.77 -6.91 -8.51
C GLN A 26 2.67 -6.90 -6.98
N PHE A 27 3.74 -7.25 -6.28
CA PHE A 27 3.78 -7.29 -4.82
C PHE A 27 4.43 -6.06 -4.17
N ASP A 28 4.80 -5.05 -4.96
CA ASP A 28 5.52 -3.86 -4.49
C ASP A 28 4.72 -3.01 -3.50
N PHE A 29 3.39 -3.14 -3.49
CA PHE A 29 2.53 -2.41 -2.53
C PHE A 29 2.82 -2.75 -1.06
N TRP A 30 3.55 -3.85 -0.81
CA TRP A 30 3.92 -4.29 0.53
C TRP A 30 5.33 -3.85 0.96
N ILE A 31 6.13 -3.31 0.03
CA ILE A 31 7.47 -2.77 0.33
C ILE A 31 7.33 -1.54 1.23
N GLY A 32 8.04 -1.55 2.36
CA GLY A 32 8.00 -0.46 3.34
C GLY A 32 8.51 -0.84 4.72
N ASP A 33 8.58 0.17 5.58
CA ASP A 33 8.79 0.03 7.02
C ASP A 33 7.43 0.07 7.73
N TRP A 34 7.14 -0.93 8.55
CA TRP A 34 5.81 -1.16 9.08
C TRP A 34 5.81 -1.38 10.60
N ASN A 35 4.84 -0.74 11.26
CA ASN A 35 4.30 -1.18 12.54
C ASN A 35 3.10 -2.09 12.26
N VAL A 36 3.11 -3.29 12.84
CA VAL A 36 2.10 -4.32 12.58
C VAL A 36 1.15 -4.40 13.77
N TYR A 37 -0.12 -4.11 13.53
CA TYR A 37 -1.20 -4.13 14.51
C TYR A 37 -2.09 -5.36 14.33
N LYS A 38 -2.75 -5.81 15.39
CA LYS A 38 -3.87 -6.74 15.25
C LYS A 38 -5.01 -6.03 14.51
N TYR A 39 -5.54 -6.63 13.46
CA TYR A 39 -6.58 -6.02 12.65
C TYR A 39 -7.83 -5.68 13.49
N GLY A 40 -8.36 -4.47 13.31
CA GLY A 40 -9.51 -3.97 14.06
C GLY A 40 -9.19 -3.48 15.48
N THR A 41 -7.92 -3.40 15.88
CA THR A 41 -7.50 -2.87 17.19
C THR A 41 -6.27 -1.97 17.06
N ASP A 42 -5.91 -1.28 18.15
CA ASP A 42 -4.67 -0.50 18.27
C ASP A 42 -3.54 -1.28 18.95
N SER A 43 -3.64 -2.62 18.98
CA SER A 43 -2.63 -3.48 19.61
C SER A 43 -1.44 -3.71 18.67
N LEU A 44 -0.30 -3.09 18.96
CA LEU A 44 0.96 -3.33 18.25
C LEU A 44 1.50 -4.74 18.57
N VAL A 45 1.63 -5.59 17.55
CA VAL A 45 2.06 -6.99 17.68
C VAL A 45 3.44 -7.26 17.07
N GLY A 46 3.92 -6.37 16.20
CA GLY A 46 5.22 -6.54 15.56
C GLY A 46 5.71 -5.33 14.78
N LYS A 47 6.90 -5.46 14.24
CA LYS A 47 7.50 -4.55 13.26
C LYS A 47 7.99 -5.36 12.07
N SER A 48 7.86 -4.80 10.88
CA SER A 48 8.31 -5.45 9.65
C SER A 48 9.06 -4.46 8.77
N HIS A 49 10.23 -4.88 8.28
CA HIS A 49 11.01 -4.14 7.28
C HIS A 49 11.01 -4.95 5.98
N VAL A 50 10.30 -4.46 4.97
CA VAL A 50 10.12 -5.10 3.67
C VAL A 50 10.81 -4.27 2.59
N LYS A 51 11.75 -4.88 1.86
CA LYS A 51 12.55 -4.17 0.84
C LYS A 51 12.71 -4.99 -0.43
N SER A 52 12.83 -4.27 -1.55
CA SER A 52 13.32 -4.84 -2.81
C SER A 52 14.83 -5.06 -2.71
N ILE A 53 15.30 -6.22 -3.15
CA ILE A 53 16.73 -6.59 -3.25
C ILE A 53 17.01 -7.20 -4.63
N LEU A 54 18.30 -7.41 -4.93
CA LEU A 54 18.75 -8.12 -6.14
C LEU A 54 18.18 -7.51 -7.44
N ASN A 55 18.26 -6.17 -7.56
CA ASN A 55 17.78 -5.42 -8.72
C ASN A 55 16.26 -5.61 -9.00
N HIS A 56 15.43 -5.50 -7.95
CA HIS A 56 13.97 -5.63 -8.06
C HIS A 56 13.48 -7.00 -8.52
N LYS A 57 14.26 -8.06 -8.25
CA LYS A 57 13.85 -9.45 -8.54
C LYS A 57 13.36 -10.20 -7.32
N THR A 58 13.71 -9.74 -6.12
CA THR A 58 13.31 -10.40 -4.88
C THR A 58 12.87 -9.35 -3.86
N ILE A 59 11.81 -9.66 -3.12
CA ILE A 59 11.38 -8.89 -1.94
C ILE A 59 11.80 -9.66 -0.68
N GLU A 60 12.56 -9.01 0.19
CA GLU A 60 12.96 -9.52 1.50
C GLU A 60 12.11 -8.85 2.58
N GLU A 61 11.54 -9.66 3.48
CA GLU A 61 10.95 -9.20 4.75
C GLU A 61 11.86 -9.56 5.92
N ASN A 62 11.94 -8.66 6.90
CA ASN A 62 12.44 -8.92 8.24
C ASN A 62 11.37 -8.53 9.26
N TYR A 63 10.77 -9.53 9.92
CA TYR A 63 9.74 -9.35 10.94
C TYR A 63 10.28 -9.59 12.35
N SER A 64 9.84 -8.78 13.31
CA SER A 64 10.05 -9.02 14.74
C SER A 64 8.77 -8.76 15.54
N SER A 65 8.46 -9.66 16.47
CA SER A 65 7.34 -9.47 17.42
C SER A 65 7.71 -8.42 18.48
N THR A 66 6.71 -7.63 18.90
CA THR A 66 6.84 -6.72 20.05
C THR A 66 6.38 -7.36 21.36
N LEU A 67 5.74 -8.53 21.30
CA LEU A 67 5.11 -9.19 22.44
C LEU A 67 5.97 -10.29 23.06
N TYR A 68 6.86 -10.91 22.27
CA TYR A 68 7.69 -12.05 22.65
C TYR A 68 8.92 -12.13 21.74
N PRO A 69 10.00 -12.85 22.10
CA PRO A 69 11.25 -12.91 21.34
C PRO A 69 11.12 -13.80 20.09
N TYR A 70 10.25 -13.40 19.15
CA TYR A 70 10.05 -14.05 17.86
C TYR A 70 10.50 -13.14 16.73
N ALA A 71 11.19 -13.72 15.76
CA ALA A 71 11.63 -13.03 14.56
C ALA A 71 11.68 -14.00 13.37
N GLY A 72 11.34 -13.50 12.20
CA GLY A 72 11.35 -14.27 10.97
C GLY A 72 11.69 -13.43 9.76
N LYS A 73 11.99 -14.12 8.66
CA LYS A 73 12.32 -13.51 7.38
C LYS A 73 11.62 -14.24 6.25
N SER A 74 11.23 -13.49 5.22
CA SER A 74 10.77 -14.08 3.97
C SER A 74 11.55 -13.56 2.77
N TYR A 75 11.66 -14.41 1.75
CA TYR A 75 12.11 -14.04 0.42
C TYR A 75 10.99 -14.36 -0.57
N ASN A 76 10.62 -13.39 -1.39
CA ASN A 76 9.53 -13.48 -2.35
C ASN A 76 10.08 -13.19 -3.74
N ILE A 77 9.92 -14.10 -4.68
CA ILE A 77 10.43 -14.00 -6.05
C ILE A 77 9.33 -14.29 -7.05
N TYR A 78 9.32 -13.54 -8.15
CA TYR A 78 8.46 -13.86 -9.29
C TYR A 78 9.18 -14.80 -10.26
N ASN A 79 8.62 -15.99 -10.45
CA ASN A 79 9.11 -16.98 -11.40
C ASN A 79 8.42 -16.78 -12.76
N SER A 80 9.15 -16.21 -13.72
CA SER A 80 8.63 -15.89 -15.06
C SER A 80 8.26 -17.12 -15.89
N LYS A 81 8.80 -18.31 -15.57
CA LYS A 81 8.48 -19.57 -16.27
C LYS A 81 7.14 -20.14 -15.81
N THR A 82 6.90 -20.13 -14.50
CA THR A 82 5.66 -20.66 -13.91
C THR A 82 4.56 -19.60 -13.80
N LYS A 83 4.91 -18.33 -14.01
CA LYS A 83 4.04 -17.16 -13.87
C LYS A 83 3.47 -17.01 -12.46
N LYS A 84 4.26 -17.42 -11.46
CA LYS A 84 3.88 -17.41 -10.05
C LYS A 84 4.86 -16.64 -9.19
N TRP A 85 4.33 -16.06 -8.13
CA TRP A 85 5.12 -15.65 -6.98
C TRP A 85 5.42 -16.86 -6.12
N GLU A 86 6.66 -16.94 -5.63
CA GLU A 86 7.16 -17.99 -4.74
C GLU A 86 7.72 -17.33 -3.49
N GLN A 87 7.30 -17.81 -2.32
CA GLN A 87 7.79 -17.34 -1.02
C GLN A 87 8.49 -18.46 -0.28
N PHE A 88 9.59 -18.10 0.36
CA PHE A 88 10.27 -18.91 1.36
C PHE A 88 10.36 -18.16 2.68
N TRP A 89 9.73 -18.68 3.73
CA TRP A 89 9.77 -18.14 5.09
C TRP A 89 10.64 -19.00 5.99
N VAL A 90 11.37 -18.37 6.91
CA VAL A 90 12.05 -19.01 8.04
C VAL A 90 11.93 -18.13 9.29
N ASP A 91 11.92 -18.75 10.47
CA ASP A 91 11.96 -18.01 11.74
C ASP A 91 12.84 -18.66 12.81
N ASN A 92 12.99 -17.96 13.93
CA ASN A 92 13.81 -18.38 15.06
C ASN A 92 13.19 -19.49 15.92
N SER A 93 11.99 -19.98 15.58
CA SER A 93 11.43 -21.21 16.17
C SER A 93 11.82 -22.47 15.37
N GLY A 94 12.44 -22.29 14.21
CA GLY A 94 12.77 -23.38 13.27
C GLY A 94 11.64 -23.69 12.28
N MET A 95 10.54 -22.93 12.30
CA MET A 95 9.46 -23.08 11.33
C MET A 95 9.92 -22.55 9.96
N ARG A 96 9.46 -23.24 8.92
CA ARG A 96 9.73 -22.91 7.52
C ARG A 96 8.42 -22.97 6.74
N LEU A 97 8.25 -22.10 5.76
CA LEU A 97 7.16 -22.22 4.78
C LEU A 97 7.70 -22.12 3.37
N SER A 98 7.09 -22.87 2.45
CA SER A 98 7.27 -22.70 1.01
C SER A 98 5.90 -22.53 0.38
N LEU A 99 5.63 -21.32 -0.12
CA LEU A 99 4.33 -20.94 -0.66
C LEU A 99 4.48 -20.50 -2.11
N ASN A 100 3.44 -20.67 -2.91
CA ASN A 100 3.36 -20.11 -4.24
C ASN A 100 1.95 -19.61 -4.56
N GLY A 101 1.85 -18.71 -5.54
CA GLY A 101 0.57 -18.16 -5.99
C GLY A 101 0.78 -16.91 -6.83
N GLY A 102 -0.03 -15.88 -6.60
CA GLY A 102 0.03 -14.63 -7.36
C GLY A 102 -1.11 -13.67 -7.03
N ILE A 103 -1.26 -12.64 -7.85
CA ILE A 103 -2.35 -11.68 -7.73
C ILE A 103 -3.68 -12.30 -8.16
N VAL A 104 -4.69 -12.17 -7.31
CA VAL A 104 -6.10 -12.46 -7.60
C VAL A 104 -6.94 -11.32 -7.05
N ASP A 105 -7.74 -10.66 -7.90
CA ASP A 105 -8.60 -9.53 -7.52
C ASP A 105 -7.87 -8.42 -6.75
N GLY A 106 -6.64 -8.10 -7.18
CA GLY A 106 -5.79 -7.07 -6.56
C GLY A 106 -5.15 -7.48 -5.23
N LYS A 107 -5.31 -8.74 -4.80
CA LYS A 107 -4.69 -9.28 -3.58
C LYS A 107 -3.58 -10.24 -3.93
N MET A 108 -2.46 -10.19 -3.22
CA MET A 108 -1.44 -11.22 -3.32
C MET A 108 -1.89 -12.43 -2.50
N ILE A 109 -2.03 -13.59 -3.13
CA ILE A 109 -2.46 -14.83 -2.46
C ILE A 109 -1.39 -15.89 -2.69
N LEU A 110 -0.73 -16.32 -1.61
CA LEU A 110 0.26 -17.40 -1.65
C LEU A 110 -0.19 -18.55 -0.76
N SER A 111 0.01 -19.78 -1.21
CA SER A 111 -0.35 -20.98 -0.44
C SER A 111 0.59 -22.14 -0.69
N GLY A 112 0.62 -23.09 0.24
CA GLY A 112 1.42 -24.31 0.15
C GLY A 112 1.08 -25.25 1.30
N CYS A 113 1.34 -26.55 1.09
CA CYS A 113 1.12 -27.58 2.11
C CYS A 113 2.43 -28.31 2.41
N GLU A 114 2.65 -28.65 3.67
CA GLU A 114 3.70 -29.56 4.10
C GLU A 114 3.15 -30.97 4.22
N GLN A 115 3.83 -31.94 3.59
CA GLN A 115 3.56 -33.38 3.69
C GLN A 115 2.06 -33.74 3.79
N ASP A 116 1.26 -33.08 2.93
CA ASP A 116 -0.16 -33.27 2.70
C ASP A 116 -1.09 -33.25 3.94
N THR A 117 -0.70 -32.61 5.04
CA THR A 117 -1.56 -32.50 6.24
C THR A 117 -1.77 -31.07 6.71
N ILE A 118 -0.74 -30.23 6.64
CA ILE A 118 -0.81 -28.84 7.07
C ILE A 118 -0.65 -27.91 5.88
N CYS A 119 -1.69 -27.12 5.60
CA CYS A 119 -1.67 -26.12 4.55
C CYS A 119 -1.71 -24.71 5.12
N ASN A 120 -0.95 -23.82 4.49
CA ASN A 120 -0.90 -22.40 4.79
C ASN A 120 -1.38 -21.60 3.58
N LYS A 121 -2.12 -20.53 3.84
CA LYS A 121 -2.54 -19.54 2.84
C LYS A 121 -2.39 -18.16 3.45
N ILE A 122 -1.66 -17.28 2.77
CA ILE A 122 -1.46 -15.91 3.21
C ILE A 122 -1.97 -14.98 2.13
N ILE A 123 -2.77 -14.00 2.54
CA ILE A 123 -3.40 -13.00 1.67
C ILE A 123 -2.92 -11.64 2.10
N TRP A 124 -2.34 -10.87 1.18
CA TRP A 124 -2.01 -9.46 1.37
C TRP A 124 -2.94 -8.59 0.53
N SER A 125 -3.57 -7.61 1.16
CA SER A 125 -4.47 -6.65 0.54
C SER A 125 -4.00 -5.23 0.82
N ALA A 126 -3.69 -4.46 -0.23
CA ALA A 126 -3.53 -3.01 -0.10
C ALA A 126 -4.89 -2.36 0.18
N LEU A 127 -4.96 -1.47 1.17
CA LEU A 127 -6.16 -0.72 1.53
C LEU A 127 -6.07 0.74 1.02
N LEU A 128 -7.21 1.43 1.00
CA LEU A 128 -7.32 2.80 0.48
C LEU A 128 -6.50 3.82 1.27
N ASP A 129 -6.27 3.57 2.55
CA ASP A 129 -5.48 4.40 3.46
C ASP A 129 -3.97 4.11 3.39
N LYS A 130 -3.51 3.40 2.35
CA LYS A 130 -2.12 2.97 2.13
C LYS A 130 -1.60 1.99 3.18
N THR A 131 -2.46 1.43 4.03
CA THR A 131 -2.11 0.30 4.88
C THR A 131 -2.17 -1.02 4.10
N VAL A 132 -1.52 -2.05 4.63
CA VAL A 132 -1.61 -3.41 4.08
C VAL A 132 -2.21 -4.32 5.13
N ARG A 133 -3.27 -5.05 4.76
CA ARG A 133 -3.82 -6.11 5.60
C ARG A 133 -3.24 -7.46 5.20
N GLN A 134 -2.75 -8.22 6.16
CA GLN A 134 -2.28 -9.58 6.00
C GLN A 134 -3.21 -10.54 6.75
N GLU A 135 -3.78 -11.51 6.03
CA GLU A 135 -4.54 -12.61 6.62
C GLU A 135 -3.78 -13.92 6.39
N TRP A 136 -3.39 -14.59 7.48
CA TRP A 136 -2.80 -15.93 7.42
C TRP A 136 -3.82 -16.95 7.87
N LEU A 137 -4.14 -17.89 6.99
CA LEU A 137 -5.01 -19.02 7.23
C LEU A 137 -4.22 -20.32 7.26
N HIS A 138 -4.68 -21.22 8.13
CA HIS A 138 -4.15 -22.55 8.33
C HIS A 138 -5.26 -23.57 8.07
N SER A 139 -4.89 -24.72 7.53
CA SER A 139 -5.79 -25.84 7.28
C SER A 139 -5.09 -27.15 7.67
N GLU A 140 -5.84 -28.03 8.32
CA GLU A 140 -5.38 -29.35 8.81
C GLU A 140 -6.04 -30.49 8.01
N ASP A 141 -6.75 -30.16 6.93
CA ASP A 141 -7.57 -31.08 6.14
C ASP A 141 -7.35 -30.90 4.63
N MET A 142 -6.10 -30.63 4.24
CA MET A 142 -5.67 -30.41 2.86
C MET A 142 -6.39 -29.26 2.15
N GLY A 143 -6.71 -28.19 2.88
CA GLY A 143 -7.32 -26.99 2.35
C GLY A 143 -8.83 -27.05 2.18
N LYS A 144 -9.52 -28.06 2.75
CA LYS A 144 -10.99 -28.15 2.72
C LYS A 144 -11.61 -27.12 3.66
N THR A 145 -11.04 -26.93 4.84
CA THR A 145 -11.43 -25.89 5.80
C THR A 145 -10.24 -25.03 6.18
N TRP A 146 -10.49 -23.76 6.46
CA TRP A 146 -9.46 -22.77 6.75
C TRP A 146 -9.81 -22.02 8.03
N ARG A 147 -8.87 -21.98 8.98
CA ARG A 147 -8.95 -21.14 10.18
C ARG A 147 -7.93 -20.02 10.08
N LYS A 148 -8.32 -18.80 10.42
CA LYS A 148 -7.40 -17.66 10.45
C LYS A 148 -6.52 -17.76 11.70
N VAL A 149 -5.20 -17.77 11.51
CA VAL A 149 -4.20 -17.80 12.59
C VAL A 149 -3.59 -16.44 12.87
N PHE A 150 -3.61 -15.54 11.88
CA PHE A 150 -3.13 -14.17 12.04
C PHE A 150 -3.94 -13.22 11.15
N ASP A 151 -4.20 -12.02 11.67
CA ASP A 151 -4.84 -10.90 10.96
C ASP A 151 -4.11 -9.61 11.36
N GLY A 152 -3.17 -9.20 10.51
CA GLY A 152 -2.27 -8.08 10.75
C GLY A 152 -2.64 -6.87 9.90
N LEU A 153 -2.56 -5.68 10.48
CA LEU A 153 -2.65 -4.40 9.79
C LEU A 153 -1.28 -3.71 9.83
N TYR A 154 -0.64 -3.59 8.68
CA TYR A 154 0.65 -2.95 8.49
C TYR A 154 0.42 -1.45 8.28
N LYS A 155 0.78 -0.63 9.27
CA LYS A 155 0.76 0.83 9.20
C LYS A 155 2.19 1.33 9.03
N SER A 156 2.39 2.30 8.14
CA SER A 156 3.74 2.78 7.83
C SER A 156 4.42 3.37 9.08
N ALA A 157 5.60 2.87 9.42
CA ALA A 157 6.36 3.33 10.58
C ALA A 157 6.96 4.74 10.38
N SER A 158 7.12 5.20 9.13
CA SER A 158 7.52 6.58 8.83
C SER A 158 6.39 7.58 9.06
N LEU A 159 5.14 7.21 8.78
CA LEU A 159 3.96 8.03 9.07
C LEU A 159 3.70 8.18 10.58
N GLU A 160 4.20 7.27 11.42
CA GLU A 160 4.04 7.35 12.88
C GLU A 160 5.22 8.02 13.60
N LYS A 161 6.39 8.15 12.96
CA LYS A 161 7.50 8.95 13.52
C LYS A 161 7.22 10.45 13.49
N GLU A 162 6.22 10.88 12.75
CA GLU A 162 5.64 12.20 12.82
C GLU A 162 4.48 12.19 13.82
N GLY A 163 4.79 12.41 15.10
CA GLY A 163 3.83 12.92 16.08
C GLY A 163 3.31 14.35 15.76
N VAL A 164 3.31 14.72 14.48
CA VAL A 164 2.61 15.84 13.91
C VAL A 164 1.49 15.20 13.11
N LYS A 165 0.27 15.25 13.67
CA LYS A 165 -0.92 15.03 12.87
C LYS A 165 -0.84 16.06 11.74
N GLU A 166 -0.56 15.64 10.51
CA GLU A 166 -0.70 16.50 9.34
C GLU A 166 -2.10 17.10 9.44
N VAL A 167 -2.20 18.39 9.78
CA VAL A 167 -3.43 19.17 9.61
C VAL A 167 -3.51 19.52 8.13
N LEU A 168 -3.35 18.52 7.26
CA LEU A 168 -3.66 18.68 5.87
C LEU A 168 -5.17 18.53 5.78
N GLY A 169 -5.85 19.68 5.84
CA GLY A 169 -7.25 19.78 5.42
C GLY A 169 -7.40 19.25 3.99
N ASN A 170 -8.66 18.97 3.60
CA ASN A 170 -8.93 18.61 2.22
C ASN A 170 -8.48 19.76 1.31
N LEU A 171 -8.03 19.47 0.09
CA LEU A 171 -7.61 20.50 -0.85
C LEU A 171 -8.72 21.55 -1.09
N GLU A 172 -9.98 21.13 -0.97
CA GLU A 172 -11.18 21.98 -1.06
C GLU A 172 -11.25 23.06 0.03
N ASP A 173 -10.52 22.87 1.14
CA ASP A 173 -10.46 23.82 2.25
C ASP A 173 -9.55 25.02 1.95
N PHE A 174 -8.85 25.03 0.80
CA PHE A 174 -7.94 26.09 0.37
C PHE A 174 -8.50 26.82 -0.86
N THR A 175 -9.15 27.96 -0.65
CA THR A 175 -9.82 28.71 -1.73
C THR A 175 -8.94 29.78 -2.38
N ASN A 176 -7.82 30.12 -1.75
CA ASN A 176 -7.00 31.28 -2.14
C ASN A 176 -5.64 30.82 -2.69
N VAL A 177 -5.38 31.01 -3.98
CA VAL A 177 -4.06 30.72 -4.60
C VAL A 177 -3.24 32.01 -4.69
N ARG A 178 -2.00 32.01 -4.19
CA ARG A 178 -1.14 33.20 -4.14
C ARG A 178 -0.04 33.19 -5.20
N ASP A 179 0.73 32.11 -5.24
CA ASP A 179 1.86 31.96 -6.16
C ASP A 179 1.65 30.73 -7.02
N PHE A 180 2.12 30.79 -8.26
CA PHE A 180 2.11 29.69 -9.21
C PHE A 180 3.42 29.67 -9.99
N THR A 181 4.03 28.49 -10.11
CA THR A 181 5.18 28.25 -10.98
C THR A 181 5.02 26.94 -11.71
N VAL A 182 5.59 26.87 -12.91
CA VAL A 182 5.64 25.67 -13.74
C VAL A 182 7.10 25.37 -14.06
N SER A 183 7.45 24.08 -14.05
CA SER A 183 8.79 23.65 -14.44
C SER A 183 9.05 24.01 -15.90
N THR A 184 10.33 24.19 -16.24
CA THR A 184 10.75 24.52 -17.62
C THR A 184 10.37 23.45 -18.63
N SER A 185 10.20 22.20 -18.19
CA SER A 185 9.71 21.09 -19.02
C SER A 185 8.19 21.10 -19.22
N GLY A 186 7.45 21.95 -18.49
CA GLY A 186 6.00 22.01 -18.50
C GLY A 186 5.30 20.79 -17.87
N LYS A 187 6.06 19.91 -17.19
CA LYS A 187 5.55 18.65 -16.64
C LYS A 187 5.16 18.71 -15.17
N GLU A 188 5.52 19.77 -14.47
CA GLU A 188 5.22 19.93 -13.05
C GLU A 188 4.85 21.38 -12.79
N ALA A 189 3.90 21.60 -11.88
CA ALA A 189 3.59 22.93 -11.38
C ALA A 189 3.48 22.89 -9.86
N TYR A 190 3.83 24.01 -9.25
CA TYR A 190 3.77 24.24 -7.82
C TYR A 190 3.00 25.52 -7.58
N PHE A 191 2.12 25.51 -6.59
CA PHE A 191 1.41 26.72 -6.18
C PHE A 191 1.21 26.77 -4.69
N THR A 192 1.15 27.98 -4.15
CA THR A 192 0.81 28.21 -2.73
C THR A 192 -0.69 28.44 -2.63
N ALA A 193 -1.35 27.74 -1.70
CA ALA A 193 -2.76 27.95 -1.42
C ALA A 193 -3.00 28.19 0.08
N GLN A 194 -4.07 28.91 0.38
CA GLN A 194 -4.43 29.30 1.73
C GLN A 194 -5.89 29.03 2.05
N SER A 195 -6.14 28.76 3.34
CA SER A 195 -7.49 28.65 3.87
C SER A 195 -8.25 29.98 3.71
N PRO A 196 -9.60 29.98 3.70
CA PRO A 196 -10.41 31.18 3.56
C PRO A 196 -10.06 32.31 4.53
N ASN A 197 -9.68 31.95 5.76
CA ASN A 197 -9.29 32.89 6.82
C ASN A 197 -7.78 33.21 6.83
N GLU A 198 -7.02 32.70 5.87
CA GLU A 198 -5.56 32.84 5.74
C GLU A 198 -4.74 32.29 6.92
N GLU A 199 -5.34 31.47 7.77
CA GLU A 199 -4.70 30.89 8.95
C GLU A 199 -3.70 29.79 8.60
N ILE A 200 -3.88 29.12 7.45
CA ILE A 200 -3.05 28.00 7.01
C ILE A 200 -2.61 28.26 5.57
N SER A 201 -1.31 28.07 5.31
CA SER A 201 -0.70 28.14 3.98
C SER A 201 -0.03 26.83 3.63
N VAL A 202 -0.30 26.31 2.44
CA VAL A 202 0.28 25.07 1.94
C VAL A 202 0.93 25.26 0.59
N ILE A 203 1.92 24.41 0.30
CA ILE A 203 2.49 24.28 -1.04
C ILE A 203 1.88 23.03 -1.67
N ILE A 204 1.28 23.20 -2.84
CA ILE A 204 0.65 22.13 -3.59
C ILE A 204 1.49 21.86 -4.84
N SER A 205 1.74 20.59 -5.12
CA SER A 205 2.33 20.14 -6.38
C SER A 205 1.30 19.47 -7.25
N VAL A 206 1.43 19.66 -8.56
CA VAL A 206 0.68 18.92 -9.57
C VAL A 206 1.63 18.51 -10.69
N THR A 207 1.49 17.29 -11.19
CA THR A 207 2.30 16.77 -12.29
C THR A 207 1.44 16.51 -13.51
N LYS A 208 2.06 16.54 -14.69
CA LYS A 208 1.42 16.30 -15.97
C LYS A 208 1.84 14.93 -16.49
N LEU A 209 0.86 14.08 -16.76
CA LEU A 209 1.05 12.77 -17.36
C LEU A 209 0.29 12.72 -18.70
N ASN A 210 1.00 12.43 -19.79
CA ASN A 210 0.43 12.40 -21.15
C ASN A 210 -0.35 13.68 -21.51
N ASP A 211 0.21 14.84 -21.20
CA ASP A 211 -0.40 16.17 -21.38
C ASP A 211 -1.60 16.52 -20.50
N PHE A 212 -1.99 15.64 -19.57
CA PHE A 212 -3.05 15.90 -18.58
C PHE A 212 -2.47 16.15 -17.20
N TRP A 213 -2.94 17.20 -16.53
CA TRP A 213 -2.62 17.44 -15.11
C TRP A 213 -3.35 16.41 -14.24
N VAL A 214 -2.61 15.76 -13.34
CA VAL A 214 -3.18 14.80 -12.38
C VAL A 214 -3.76 15.53 -11.17
N SER A 215 -4.39 14.80 -10.25
CA SER A 215 -4.89 15.38 -9.00
C SER A 215 -3.77 16.09 -8.22
N PRO A 216 -3.97 17.34 -7.77
CA PRO A 216 -2.98 18.04 -6.97
C PRO A 216 -2.80 17.36 -5.62
N ARG A 217 -1.58 17.47 -5.07
CA ARG A 217 -1.28 16.99 -3.72
C ARG A 217 -0.61 18.09 -2.91
N ILE A 218 -1.02 18.23 -1.65
CA ILE A 218 -0.29 19.05 -0.71
C ILE A 218 1.06 18.37 -0.44
N LEU A 219 2.15 19.16 -0.42
CA LEU A 219 3.49 18.66 -0.17
C LEU A 219 3.72 18.50 1.33
N SER A 220 4.35 17.38 1.72
CA SER A 220 4.59 17.01 3.12
C SER A 220 5.49 17.99 3.90
N PHE A 221 6.19 18.91 3.22
CA PHE A 221 7.04 19.92 3.85
C PHE A 221 6.39 21.30 3.96
N SER A 222 5.11 21.46 3.59
CA SER A 222 4.39 22.72 3.85
C SER A 222 4.40 22.99 5.36
N GLY A 223 4.89 24.18 5.74
CA GLY A 223 5.23 24.54 7.12
C GLY A 223 4.06 24.48 8.12
N LYS A 224 4.44 24.51 9.40
CA LYS A 224 3.56 24.49 10.57
C LYS A 224 2.62 25.69 10.66
#